data_AF-A0A4Q4WT85-F1
#
_entry.id   AF-A0A4Q4WT85-F1
#
_cell.length_a   1.000
_cell.length_b   1.000
_cell.length_c   1.000
_cell.angle_alpha   90.00
_cell.angle_beta   90.00
_cell.angle_gamma   90.00
#
_symmetry.space_group_name_H-M   'P 1'
#
loop_
_entity.id
_entity.type
_entity.pdbx_description
1 polymer ?
#
loop_
_entity_poly.entity_id
_entity_poly.type
_entity_poly.pdbx_seq_one_letter_code
_entity_poly.pdbx_strand_id
1 'polypeptide(L)'
;MPSFRCPLAALLAGVLVEASANPSGYATETPTVPEQAQIIDQKAFNVLPYVPPLTESNATTFFVPPGLDAASLKERPFHIYDDEFYDVIGSNPTLTLIARTESDPLFHEAVVWYPPTDEVFFVQNAGARAAGTGLNKSSIILKIDLSEAAAVSDQRNATGAVNLHIVDSNPLVVNPNGATNYRGQLLFAAEGQGPNVTSELIISKQIPQPFVIRTHAQSSAMWVYEAQC
;
A
#
# COMPACT_ATOMS: atom_id res chain seq x y z
N MET A 1 61.65 -13.70 -49.86
CA MET A 1 60.63 -14.72 -49.51
C MET A 1 61.13 -15.52 -48.31
N PRO A 2 60.68 -15.20 -47.09
CA PRO A 2 60.89 -16.06 -45.93
C PRO A 2 59.58 -16.73 -45.49
N SER A 3 59.72 -18.00 -45.09
CA SER A 3 58.69 -18.91 -44.65
C SER A 3 58.06 -18.52 -43.31
N PHE A 4 56.74 -18.58 -43.24
CA PHE A 4 55.92 -18.50 -42.04
C PHE A 4 56.23 -19.63 -41.04
N ARG A 5 56.43 -19.28 -39.77
CA ARG A 5 55.92 -20.06 -38.61
C ARG A 5 55.53 -19.11 -37.48
N CYS A 6 54.24 -19.11 -37.18
CA CYS A 6 53.63 -18.59 -35.95
C CYS A 6 53.98 -19.53 -34.78
N PRO A 7 54.07 -19.04 -33.54
CA PRO A 7 52.88 -19.20 -32.72
C PRO A 7 52.49 -17.99 -31.88
N LEU A 8 51.19 -17.98 -31.66
CA LEU A 8 50.33 -17.16 -30.83
C LEU A 8 50.71 -17.32 -29.34
N ALA A 9 50.92 -16.20 -28.64
CA ALA A 9 50.80 -16.15 -27.19
C ALA A 9 50.22 -14.78 -26.81
N ALA A 10 48.91 -14.73 -26.66
CA ALA A 10 48.20 -13.58 -26.11
C ALA A 10 48.37 -13.59 -24.58
N LEU A 11 48.98 -12.54 -24.04
CA LEU A 11 49.06 -12.28 -22.60
C LEU A 11 47.73 -11.64 -22.15
N LEU A 12 46.89 -12.40 -21.45
CA LEU A 12 45.75 -11.84 -20.71
C LEU A 12 46.22 -11.52 -19.29
N ALA A 13 46.41 -10.23 -18.99
CA ALA A 13 46.57 -9.74 -17.64
C ALA A 13 45.18 -9.66 -16.98
N GLY A 14 44.85 -10.65 -16.16
CA GLY A 14 43.68 -10.59 -15.27
C GLY A 14 44.01 -9.75 -14.04
N VAL A 15 43.31 -8.62 -13.88
CA VAL A 15 43.28 -7.87 -12.63
C VAL A 15 42.38 -8.63 -11.66
N LEU A 16 42.96 -9.24 -10.62
CA LEU A 16 42.23 -9.71 -9.46
C LEU A 16 41.86 -8.49 -8.61
N VAL A 17 40.59 -8.08 -8.67
CA VAL A 17 39.99 -7.23 -7.65
C VAL A 17 39.54 -8.18 -6.54
N GLU A 18 40.26 -8.19 -5.43
CA GLU A 18 39.79 -8.83 -4.19
C GLU A 18 38.58 -8.02 -3.68
N ALA A 19 37.38 -8.58 -3.85
CA ALA A 19 36.20 -8.10 -3.15
C ALA A 19 36.37 -8.44 -1.66
N SER A 20 36.67 -7.42 -0.86
CA SER A 20 36.55 -7.50 0.59
C SER A 20 35.08 -7.68 0.95
N ALA A 21 34.68 -8.94 1.15
CA ALA A 21 33.44 -9.25 1.83
C ALA A 21 33.58 -8.78 3.28
N ASN A 22 33.02 -7.60 3.59
CA ASN A 22 32.67 -7.27 4.96
C ASN A 22 31.53 -8.21 5.35
N PRO A 23 31.72 -9.14 6.30
CA PRO A 23 30.58 -9.76 6.94
C PRO A 23 30.09 -8.72 7.96
N SER A 24 29.30 -7.74 7.50
CA SER A 24 28.34 -7.11 8.39
C SER A 24 27.35 -8.21 8.74
N GLY A 25 27.70 -8.99 9.77
CA GLY A 25 26.78 -9.85 10.47
C GLY A 25 25.72 -8.93 11.06
N TYR A 26 24.65 -8.71 10.31
CA TYR A 26 23.37 -8.42 10.91
C TYR A 26 23.06 -9.65 11.76
N ALA A 27 23.31 -9.55 13.06
CA ALA A 27 22.54 -10.33 14.00
C ALA A 27 21.09 -9.93 13.74
N THR A 28 20.39 -10.73 12.92
CA THR A 28 18.94 -10.67 12.80
C THR A 28 18.40 -11.14 14.14
N GLU A 29 18.30 -10.24 15.12
CA GLU A 29 17.36 -10.45 16.20
C GLU A 29 16.01 -10.65 15.53
N THR A 30 15.41 -11.82 15.72
CA THR A 30 14.05 -12.05 15.25
C THR A 30 13.17 -10.99 15.91
N PRO A 31 12.47 -10.13 15.14
CA PRO A 31 11.63 -9.10 15.72
C PRO A 31 10.63 -9.74 16.69
N THR A 32 10.51 -9.17 17.89
CA THR A 32 9.50 -9.64 18.85
C THR A 32 8.13 -9.29 18.31
N VAL A 33 7.22 -10.27 18.25
CA VAL A 33 5.85 -10.04 17.77
C VAL A 33 5.14 -9.03 18.69
N PRO A 34 4.64 -7.89 18.17
CA PRO A 34 3.89 -6.94 18.97
C PRO A 34 2.66 -7.56 19.63
N GLU A 35 2.26 -7.06 20.81
CA GLU A 35 1.12 -7.63 21.55
C GLU A 35 -0.19 -7.63 20.76
N GLN A 36 -0.40 -6.64 19.88
CA GLN A 36 -1.58 -6.51 19.03
C GLN A 36 -1.46 -7.28 17.70
N ALA A 37 -0.35 -7.98 17.47
CA ALA A 37 -0.07 -8.68 16.22
C ALA A 37 -0.02 -10.20 16.38
N GLN A 38 -0.23 -10.90 15.27
CA GLN A 38 -0.08 -12.35 15.19
C GLN A 38 0.46 -12.77 13.83
N ILE A 39 1.30 -13.79 13.83
CA ILE A 39 1.83 -14.39 12.60
C ILE A 39 0.76 -15.31 12.00
N ILE A 40 0.52 -15.16 10.71
CA ILE A 40 -0.37 -16.01 9.94
C ILE A 40 0.47 -16.77 8.92
N ASP A 41 0.67 -18.08 9.14
CA ASP A 41 1.34 -18.93 8.15
C ASP A 41 0.41 -19.26 6.99
N GLN A 42 0.33 -18.33 6.04
CA GLN A 42 -0.46 -18.50 4.82
C GLN A 42 -0.02 -19.73 4.01
N LYS A 43 1.26 -20.12 4.06
CA LYS A 43 1.75 -21.28 3.28
C LYS A 43 1.14 -22.58 3.79
N ALA A 44 0.81 -22.67 5.08
CA ALA A 44 0.12 -23.83 5.67
C ALA A 44 -1.31 -24.03 5.14
N PHE A 45 -1.95 -23.00 4.57
CA PHE A 45 -3.35 -23.07 4.10
C PHE A 45 -3.61 -22.43 2.73
N ASN A 46 -2.56 -22.16 1.95
CA ASN A 46 -2.67 -21.65 0.57
C ASN A 46 -3.51 -22.55 -0.35
N VAL A 47 -3.57 -23.84 -0.02
CA VAL A 47 -4.53 -24.79 -0.60
C VAL A 47 -5.37 -25.34 0.55
N LEU A 48 -6.64 -24.94 0.60
CA LEU A 48 -7.57 -25.50 1.56
C LEU A 48 -7.91 -26.95 1.16
N PRO A 49 -7.89 -27.91 2.10
CA PRO A 49 -8.28 -29.29 1.81
C PRO A 49 -9.77 -29.41 1.43
N TYR A 50 -10.57 -28.43 1.83
CA TYR A 50 -11.98 -28.33 1.51
C TYR A 50 -12.39 -26.86 1.39
N VAL A 51 -13.14 -26.54 0.34
CA VAL A 51 -13.79 -25.24 0.15
C VAL A 51 -15.29 -25.48 0.23
N PRO A 52 -16.01 -24.90 1.22
CA PRO A 52 -17.45 -25.13 1.35
C PRO A 52 -18.23 -24.61 0.14
N PRO A 53 -19.37 -25.23 -0.22
CA PRO A 53 -20.24 -24.69 -1.25
C PRO A 53 -20.83 -23.33 -0.82
N LEU A 54 -21.36 -22.58 -1.80
CA LEU A 54 -21.96 -21.25 -1.55
C LEU A 54 -23.15 -21.26 -0.56
N THR A 55 -23.79 -22.42 -0.37
CA THR A 55 -24.85 -22.60 0.63
C THR A 55 -24.33 -22.55 2.06
N GLU A 56 -23.03 -22.76 2.26
CA GLU A 56 -22.36 -22.79 3.57
C GLU A 56 -21.38 -21.62 3.74
N SER A 57 -20.59 -21.29 2.70
CA SER A 57 -19.64 -20.17 2.71
C SER A 57 -19.90 -19.24 1.53
N ASN A 58 -20.29 -18.01 1.82
CA ASN A 58 -20.64 -16.99 0.82
C ASN A 58 -20.04 -15.62 1.19
N ALA A 59 -20.49 -14.55 0.51
CA ALA A 59 -19.95 -13.21 0.71
C ALA A 59 -20.17 -12.62 2.12
N THR A 60 -20.98 -13.24 2.99
CA THR A 60 -21.22 -12.78 4.37
C THR A 60 -20.57 -13.65 5.43
N THR A 61 -20.02 -14.82 5.07
CA THR A 61 -19.32 -15.68 6.03
C THR A 61 -17.93 -15.13 6.33
N PHE A 62 -17.61 -15.03 7.61
CA PHE A 62 -16.29 -14.63 8.08
C PHE A 62 -15.31 -15.80 7.95
N PHE A 63 -14.26 -15.62 7.16
CA PHE A 63 -13.20 -16.60 7.02
C PHE A 63 -12.25 -16.55 8.22
N VAL A 64 -12.05 -17.68 8.88
CA VAL A 64 -11.03 -17.87 9.91
C VAL A 64 -9.97 -18.83 9.35
N PRO A 65 -8.70 -18.42 9.24
CA PRO A 65 -7.65 -19.31 8.79
C PRO A 65 -7.54 -20.57 9.67
N PRO A 66 -7.22 -21.73 9.09
CA PRO A 66 -7.03 -22.96 9.86
C PRO A 66 -6.03 -22.78 11.01
N GLY A 67 -6.36 -23.31 12.19
CA GLY A 67 -5.52 -23.21 13.39
C GLY A 67 -5.70 -21.92 14.20
N LEU A 68 -6.57 -21.01 13.75
CA LEU A 68 -6.94 -19.80 14.49
C LEU A 68 -8.41 -19.83 14.88
N ASP A 69 -8.79 -18.90 15.76
CA ASP A 69 -10.17 -18.61 16.11
C ASP A 69 -10.50 -17.13 15.93
N ALA A 70 -11.79 -16.82 15.81
CA ALA A 70 -12.26 -15.46 15.56
C ALA A 70 -11.98 -14.49 16.73
N ALA A 71 -11.83 -14.99 17.96
CA ALA A 71 -11.49 -14.15 19.11
C ALA A 71 -10.04 -13.66 19.00
N SER A 72 -9.11 -14.55 18.67
CA SER A 72 -7.70 -14.21 18.42
C SER A 72 -7.55 -13.18 17.31
N LEU A 73 -8.26 -13.35 16.18
CA LEU A 73 -8.23 -12.39 15.06
C LEU A 73 -8.75 -10.99 15.47
N LYS A 74 -9.70 -10.95 16.40
CA LYS A 74 -10.27 -9.69 16.91
C LYS A 74 -9.36 -9.02 17.94
N GLU A 75 -8.73 -9.80 18.81
CA GLU A 75 -7.84 -9.29 19.88
C GLU A 75 -6.51 -8.79 19.31
N ARG A 76 -6.00 -9.43 18.24
CA ARG A 76 -4.72 -9.12 17.61
C ARG A 76 -4.89 -8.84 16.11
N PRO A 77 -5.45 -7.69 15.72
CA PRO A 77 -5.89 -7.44 14.36
C PRO A 77 -4.75 -7.29 13.34
N PHE A 78 -3.50 -7.16 13.78
CA PHE A 78 -2.33 -7.04 12.91
C PHE A 78 -1.82 -8.41 12.48
N HIS A 79 -1.98 -8.74 11.21
CA HIS A 79 -1.56 -10.03 10.65
C HIS A 79 -0.22 -9.92 9.94
N ILE A 80 0.76 -10.69 10.39
CA ILE A 80 2.10 -10.76 9.80
C ILE A 80 2.17 -12.01 8.94
N TYR A 81 2.29 -11.81 7.62
CA TYR A 81 2.46 -12.90 6.64
C TYR A 81 3.89 -13.01 6.11
N ASP A 82 4.64 -11.92 6.22
CA ASP A 82 6.02 -11.77 5.79
C ASP A 82 6.76 -10.90 6.83
N ASP A 83 8.01 -11.22 7.11
CA ASP A 83 8.81 -10.51 8.12
C ASP A 83 9.05 -9.04 7.74
N GLU A 84 9.00 -8.67 6.45
CA GLU A 84 9.06 -7.27 6.03
C GLU A 84 7.89 -6.43 6.59
N PHE A 85 6.81 -7.06 7.07
CA PHE A 85 5.69 -6.34 7.67
C PHE A 85 6.01 -5.77 9.06
N TYR A 86 7.04 -6.28 9.76
CA TYR A 86 7.50 -5.69 11.03
C TYR A 86 7.95 -4.24 10.84
N ASP A 87 8.62 -3.93 9.73
CA ASP A 87 9.06 -2.57 9.39
C ASP A 87 7.89 -1.63 9.13
N VAL A 88 6.73 -2.17 8.72
CA VAL A 88 5.52 -1.39 8.43
C VAL A 88 4.71 -1.08 9.69
N ILE A 89 4.58 -2.05 10.60
CA ILE A 89 3.72 -1.91 11.79
C ILE A 89 4.47 -1.42 13.03
N GLY A 90 5.81 -1.52 13.04
CA GLY A 90 6.63 -1.16 14.18
C GLY A 90 6.41 -2.07 15.40
N SER A 91 6.95 -1.67 16.56
CA SER A 91 6.93 -2.46 17.79
C SER A 91 5.64 -2.36 18.59
N ASN A 92 4.86 -1.28 18.40
CA ASN A 92 3.61 -1.02 19.12
C ASN A 92 2.54 -0.45 18.16
N PRO A 93 2.02 -1.26 17.24
CA PRO A 93 1.05 -0.79 16.26
C PRO A 93 -0.26 -0.39 16.91
N THR A 94 -0.91 0.64 16.38
CA THR A 94 -2.24 1.09 16.81
C THR A 94 -3.18 1.19 15.62
N LEU A 95 -4.50 1.13 15.91
CA LEU A 95 -5.55 1.20 14.91
C LEU A 95 -6.53 2.33 15.28
N THR A 96 -6.42 3.46 14.59
CA THR A 96 -7.21 4.67 14.84
C THR A 96 -8.17 4.97 13.70
N LEU A 97 -9.46 5.08 14.00
CA LEU A 97 -10.46 5.56 13.04
C LEU A 97 -10.38 7.08 12.94
N ILE A 98 -9.88 7.61 11.83
CA ILE A 98 -9.71 9.07 11.64
C ILE A 98 -10.80 9.72 10.78
N ALA A 99 -11.46 8.94 9.93
CA ALA A 99 -12.54 9.44 9.08
C ALA A 99 -13.49 8.32 8.64
N ARG A 100 -14.76 8.67 8.47
CA ARG A 100 -15.84 7.77 8.03
C ARG A 100 -16.94 8.58 7.34
N THR A 101 -17.55 8.02 6.30
CA THR A 101 -18.81 8.52 5.72
C THR A 101 -19.86 7.40 5.69
N GLU A 102 -21.12 7.76 5.93
CA GLU A 102 -22.24 6.80 5.86
C GLU A 102 -22.71 6.55 4.42
N SER A 103 -22.41 7.48 3.52
CA SER A 103 -22.73 7.45 2.09
C SER A 103 -21.70 8.26 1.32
N ASP A 104 -21.56 8.04 0.00
CA ASP A 104 -20.50 8.64 -0.82
C ASP A 104 -19.11 8.23 -0.28
N PRO A 105 -18.69 6.96 -0.51
CA PRO A 105 -17.51 6.39 0.13
C PRO A 105 -16.24 7.09 -0.36
N LEU A 106 -15.63 7.87 0.54
CA LEU A 106 -14.49 8.74 0.25
C LEU A 106 -13.16 7.98 0.11
N PHE A 107 -13.08 6.73 0.60
CA PHE A 107 -11.83 6.02 0.84
C PHE A 107 -11.74 4.73 0.02
N HIS A 108 -11.73 4.79 -1.31
CA HIS A 108 -11.90 3.58 -2.11
C HIS A 108 -10.66 2.71 -2.23
N GLU A 109 -9.72 3.06 -3.10
CA GLU A 109 -8.61 2.17 -3.46
C GLU A 109 -7.31 2.94 -3.73
N ALA A 110 -6.21 2.19 -3.66
CA ALA A 110 -4.88 2.57 -4.16
C ALA A 110 -4.37 3.89 -3.57
N VAL A 111 -4.30 3.88 -2.24
CA VAL A 111 -3.65 4.90 -1.43
C VAL A 111 -2.19 5.04 -1.84
N VAL A 112 -1.73 6.28 -1.99
CA VAL A 112 -0.33 6.59 -2.27
C VAL A 112 0.21 7.57 -1.24
N TRP A 113 1.29 7.20 -0.56
CA TRP A 113 2.05 8.14 0.26
C TRP A 113 2.98 8.96 -0.63
N TYR A 114 3.05 10.25 -0.34
CA TYR A 114 3.86 11.23 -1.01
C TYR A 114 4.85 11.86 -0.02
N PRO A 115 6.07 11.31 0.08
CA PRO A 115 7.01 11.71 1.14
C PRO A 115 7.43 13.16 1.17
N PRO A 116 7.58 13.87 0.04
CA PRO A 116 8.08 15.23 0.10
C PRO A 116 7.21 16.22 0.86
N THR A 117 5.91 15.94 0.98
CA THR A 117 4.98 16.69 1.84
C THR A 117 4.47 15.86 3.02
N ASP A 118 4.89 14.60 3.12
CA ASP A 118 4.42 13.63 4.11
C ASP A 118 2.88 13.47 4.13
N GLU A 119 2.31 13.43 2.93
CA GLU A 119 0.87 13.36 2.71
C GLU A 119 0.48 12.01 2.14
N VAL A 120 -0.74 11.57 2.45
CA VAL A 120 -1.32 10.37 1.87
C VAL A 120 -2.53 10.73 1.03
N PHE A 121 -2.51 10.28 -0.22
CA PHE A 121 -3.57 10.51 -1.21
C PHE A 121 -4.40 9.25 -1.41
N PHE A 122 -5.69 9.45 -1.62
CA PHE A 122 -6.65 8.39 -1.90
C PHE A 122 -7.75 8.94 -2.80
N VAL A 123 -8.55 8.04 -3.36
CA VAL A 123 -9.60 8.40 -4.33
C VAL A 123 -10.95 7.96 -3.82
N GLN A 124 -11.97 8.77 -4.09
CA GLN A 124 -13.36 8.40 -3.83
C GLN A 124 -13.81 7.33 -4.84
N ASN A 125 -14.71 6.45 -4.41
CA ASN A 125 -15.28 5.44 -5.30
C ASN A 125 -16.13 6.09 -6.40
N ALA A 126 -16.08 5.57 -7.63
CA ALA A 126 -16.94 5.97 -8.73
C ALA A 126 -17.87 4.81 -9.18
N GLY A 127 -18.95 5.15 -9.88
CA GLY A 127 -19.77 4.18 -10.62
C GLY A 127 -20.77 3.35 -9.80
N ALA A 128 -20.46 2.93 -8.58
CA ALA A 128 -21.40 2.17 -7.75
C ALA A 128 -22.64 3.01 -7.38
N ARG A 129 -23.82 2.39 -7.27
CA ARG A 129 -25.07 3.10 -6.88
C ARG A 129 -24.91 3.89 -5.58
N ALA A 130 -24.14 3.35 -4.62
CA ALA A 130 -23.86 3.97 -3.33
C ALA A 130 -22.84 5.12 -3.40
N ALA A 131 -22.07 5.23 -4.48
CA ALA A 131 -21.12 6.32 -4.69
C ALA A 131 -21.79 7.62 -5.13
N GLY A 132 -23.01 7.56 -5.69
CA GLY A 132 -23.74 8.75 -6.12
C GLY A 132 -23.02 9.57 -7.21
N THR A 133 -21.97 9.03 -7.83
CA THR A 133 -21.17 9.66 -8.88
C THR A 133 -21.83 9.51 -10.25
N GLY A 134 -22.44 8.36 -10.56
CA GLY A 134 -23.22 8.18 -11.81
C GLY A 134 -22.44 8.59 -13.07
N LEU A 135 -23.14 8.87 -14.17
CA LEU A 135 -22.49 9.31 -15.41
C LEU A 135 -22.16 10.81 -15.44
N ASN A 136 -22.67 11.59 -14.49
CA ASN A 136 -22.63 13.06 -14.52
C ASN A 136 -21.76 13.70 -13.44
N LYS A 137 -21.23 12.92 -12.49
CA LYS A 137 -20.32 13.38 -11.44
C LYS A 137 -19.08 12.49 -11.45
N SER A 138 -17.91 13.12 -11.51
CA SER A 138 -16.64 12.44 -11.32
C SER A 138 -16.43 12.11 -9.85
N SER A 139 -15.73 11.02 -9.52
CA SER A 139 -15.08 10.91 -8.20
C SER A 139 -13.94 11.92 -8.07
N ILE A 140 -13.46 12.09 -6.84
CA ILE A 140 -12.47 13.10 -6.44
C ILE A 140 -11.20 12.46 -5.88
N ILE A 141 -10.11 13.22 -5.94
CA ILE A 141 -8.87 12.93 -5.23
C ILE A 141 -8.93 13.62 -3.87
N LEU A 142 -8.53 12.91 -2.83
CA LEU A 142 -8.47 13.39 -1.46
C LEU A 142 -7.07 13.16 -0.90
N LYS A 143 -6.68 13.94 0.11
CA LYS A 143 -5.47 13.71 0.89
C LYS A 143 -5.64 14.05 2.36
N ILE A 144 -4.72 13.53 3.18
CA ILE A 144 -4.48 13.93 4.57
C ILE A 144 -2.98 14.16 4.79
N ASP A 145 -2.65 14.94 5.81
CA ASP A 145 -1.30 15.02 6.36
C ASP A 145 -1.05 13.87 7.33
N LEU A 146 0.07 13.15 7.20
CA LEU A 146 0.40 12.05 8.13
C LEU A 146 0.69 12.55 9.54
N SER A 147 1.23 13.75 9.67
CA SER A 147 1.49 14.37 10.98
C SER A 147 0.21 14.58 11.80
N GLU A 148 -0.92 14.93 11.18
CA GLU A 148 -2.21 15.04 11.85
C GLU A 148 -2.74 13.68 12.31
N ALA A 149 -2.55 12.64 11.49
CA ALA A 149 -2.95 11.29 11.83
C ALA A 149 -2.09 10.69 12.96
N ALA A 150 -0.78 10.93 12.94
CA ALA A 150 0.15 10.52 13.99
C ALA A 150 -0.18 11.20 15.32
N ALA A 151 -0.60 12.47 15.30
CA ALA A 151 -0.99 13.20 16.51
C ALA A 151 -2.22 12.62 17.24
N VAL A 152 -2.95 11.69 16.61
CA VAL A 152 -4.14 11.04 17.18
C VAL A 152 -4.04 9.51 17.20
N SER A 153 -2.85 8.95 16.95
CA SER A 153 -2.61 7.49 16.83
C SER A 153 -2.84 6.72 18.13
N ASP A 154 -2.85 7.41 19.27
CA ASP A 154 -3.13 6.86 20.59
C ASP A 154 -4.64 6.69 20.85
N GLN A 155 -5.50 7.24 19.99
CA GLN A 155 -6.94 7.18 20.10
C GLN A 155 -7.52 6.02 19.29
N ARG A 156 -8.57 5.38 19.81
CA ARG A 156 -9.29 4.36 19.03
C ARG A 156 -10.19 4.98 17.95
N ASN A 157 -10.71 6.17 18.21
CA ASN A 157 -11.58 6.90 17.30
C ASN A 157 -11.31 8.40 17.45
N ALA A 158 -10.73 8.97 16.40
CA ALA A 158 -10.40 10.38 16.25
C ALA A 158 -11.13 10.96 15.03
N THR A 159 -12.35 10.48 14.75
CA THR A 159 -13.13 10.93 13.59
C THR A 159 -13.32 12.45 13.63
N GLY A 160 -12.87 13.11 12.57
CA GLY A 160 -12.95 14.57 12.43
C GLY A 160 -11.80 15.35 13.07
N ALA A 161 -10.80 14.66 13.64
CA ALA A 161 -9.57 15.29 14.14
C ALA A 161 -8.50 15.48 13.06
N VAL A 162 -8.58 14.73 11.97
CA VAL A 162 -7.69 14.84 10.79
C VAL A 162 -8.44 15.54 9.67
N ASN A 163 -7.81 16.53 9.05
CA ASN A 163 -8.37 17.30 7.96
C ASN A 163 -8.31 16.51 6.66
N LEU A 164 -9.45 16.41 5.98
CA LEU A 164 -9.54 15.84 4.64
C LEU A 164 -9.52 16.95 3.60
N HIS A 165 -8.54 16.92 2.73
CA HIS A 165 -8.38 17.90 1.66
C HIS A 165 -8.81 17.31 0.33
N ILE A 166 -9.69 18.01 -0.40
CA ILE A 166 -9.95 17.71 -1.80
C ILE A 166 -8.78 18.27 -2.61
N VAL A 167 -8.24 17.44 -3.50
CA VAL A 167 -7.10 17.79 -4.35
C VAL A 167 -7.61 18.12 -5.74
N ASP A 168 -7.49 19.39 -6.11
CA ASP A 168 -7.71 19.82 -7.47
C ASP A 168 -6.61 19.27 -8.38
N SER A 169 -6.95 18.88 -9.60
CA SER A 169 -6.01 18.39 -10.60
C SER A 169 -6.12 19.16 -11.92
N ASN A 170 -4.98 19.41 -12.54
CA ASN A 170 -4.89 20.01 -13.87
C ASN A 170 -3.76 19.33 -14.68
N PRO A 171 -4.07 18.54 -15.72
CA PRO A 171 -5.42 18.25 -16.23
C PRO A 171 -6.28 17.49 -15.21
N LEU A 172 -7.60 17.64 -15.31
CA LEU A 172 -8.54 16.97 -14.43
C LEU A 172 -8.40 15.44 -14.58
N VAL A 173 -8.21 14.75 -13.46
CA VAL A 173 -8.31 13.29 -13.43
C VAL A 173 -9.77 12.90 -13.28
N VAL A 174 -10.39 12.42 -14.37
CA VAL A 174 -11.81 12.00 -14.36
C VAL A 174 -11.92 10.59 -13.80
N ASN A 175 -12.79 10.42 -12.81
CA ASN A 175 -12.99 9.17 -12.07
C ASN A 175 -11.66 8.50 -11.69
N PRO A 176 -10.86 9.13 -10.83
CA PRO A 176 -9.60 8.56 -10.38
C PRO A 176 -9.86 7.20 -9.69
N ASN A 177 -9.11 6.18 -10.10
CA ASN A 177 -9.17 4.82 -9.55
C ASN A 177 -7.79 4.38 -9.01
N GLY A 178 -7.11 5.31 -8.35
CA GLY A 178 -5.82 5.08 -7.71
C GLY A 178 -4.66 5.85 -8.31
N ALA A 179 -3.53 5.77 -7.62
CA ALA A 179 -2.29 6.38 -8.05
C ALA A 179 -1.06 5.59 -7.63
N THR A 180 0.08 5.95 -8.22
CA THR A 180 1.39 5.46 -7.79
C THR A 180 2.44 6.55 -7.91
N ASN A 181 3.53 6.39 -7.16
CA ASN A 181 4.72 7.20 -7.33
C ASN A 181 5.41 6.83 -8.65
N TYR A 182 5.59 7.81 -9.53
CA TYR A 182 6.30 7.65 -10.80
C TYR A 182 7.22 8.84 -11.05
N ARG A 183 8.53 8.59 -11.02
CA ARG A 183 9.57 9.63 -11.22
C ARG A 183 9.29 10.87 -10.36
N GLY A 184 9.03 10.64 -9.07
CA GLY A 184 8.70 11.62 -8.03
C GLY A 184 7.46 12.46 -8.23
N GLN A 185 6.61 12.08 -9.17
CA GLN A 185 5.28 12.63 -9.35
C GLN A 185 4.25 11.54 -9.00
N LEU A 186 3.00 11.96 -8.84
CA LEU A 186 1.90 11.02 -8.76
C LEU A 186 1.38 10.74 -10.17
N LEU A 187 1.34 9.47 -10.55
CA LEU A 187 0.68 8.96 -11.74
C LEU A 187 -0.67 8.41 -11.33
N PHE A 188 -1.74 9.08 -11.74
CA PHE A 188 -3.11 8.67 -11.49
C PHE A 188 -3.65 7.82 -12.63
N ALA A 189 -4.44 6.80 -12.28
CA ALA A 189 -5.28 6.08 -13.22
C ALA A 189 -6.66 6.75 -13.27
N ALA A 190 -7.01 7.34 -14.41
CA ALA A 190 -8.35 7.82 -14.69
C ALA A 190 -9.12 6.69 -15.39
N GLU A 191 -10.22 6.20 -14.82
CA GLU A 191 -10.98 5.12 -15.44
C GLU A 191 -11.85 5.59 -16.62
N GLY A 192 -12.07 6.90 -16.74
CA GLY A 192 -12.94 7.50 -17.74
C GLY A 192 -14.39 7.63 -17.27
N GLN A 193 -15.28 8.09 -18.15
CA GLN A 193 -16.68 8.37 -17.82
C GLN A 193 -17.59 8.26 -19.06
N GLY A 194 -18.48 7.28 -19.03
CA GLY A 194 -19.42 7.03 -20.11
C GLY A 194 -18.72 6.75 -21.45
N PRO A 195 -19.40 6.97 -22.59
CA PRO A 195 -18.86 6.65 -23.91
C PRO A 195 -17.85 7.66 -24.45
N ASN A 196 -17.73 8.84 -23.82
CA ASN A 196 -17.02 9.99 -24.40
C ASN A 196 -15.75 10.39 -23.65
N VAL A 197 -15.53 9.86 -22.44
CA VAL A 197 -14.31 10.09 -21.67
C VAL A 197 -13.62 8.74 -21.52
N THR A 198 -12.51 8.56 -22.22
CA THR A 198 -11.71 7.33 -22.18
C THR A 198 -10.90 7.26 -20.89
N SER A 199 -10.53 6.04 -20.49
CA SER A 199 -9.51 5.83 -19.47
C SER A 199 -8.16 6.37 -19.93
N GLU A 200 -7.37 6.89 -18.99
CA GLU A 200 -6.05 7.47 -19.26
C GLU A 200 -5.14 7.38 -18.02
N LEU A 201 -3.83 7.56 -18.25
CA LEU A 201 -2.83 7.68 -17.20
C LEU A 201 -2.33 9.12 -17.17
N ILE A 202 -2.52 9.80 -16.04
CA ILE A 202 -2.24 11.23 -15.90
C ILE A 202 -1.12 11.44 -14.89
N ILE A 203 -0.04 12.09 -15.31
CA ILE A 203 1.00 12.57 -14.40
C ILE A 203 0.55 13.92 -13.83
N SER A 204 0.31 13.97 -12.52
CA SER A 204 0.05 15.22 -11.81
C SER A 204 1.37 15.86 -11.38
N LYS A 205 1.65 17.05 -11.93
CA LYS A 205 2.89 17.81 -11.66
C LYS A 205 2.86 18.63 -10.37
N GLN A 206 1.72 18.70 -9.69
CA GLN A 206 1.49 19.67 -8.62
C GLN A 206 2.15 19.37 -7.28
N ILE A 207 3.06 18.39 -7.20
CA ILE A 207 3.68 17.99 -5.92
C ILE A 207 5.20 17.71 -6.15
N PRO A 208 6.13 18.24 -5.31
CA PRO A 208 7.58 18.18 -5.58
C PRO A 208 8.36 16.96 -5.01
N GLN A 209 8.74 15.99 -5.87
CA GLN A 209 9.80 14.93 -5.89
C GLN A 209 10.54 14.41 -4.60
N PRO A 210 11.07 13.15 -4.53
CA PRO A 210 10.47 11.81 -4.28
C PRO A 210 11.00 10.99 -3.05
N PHE A 211 10.22 9.99 -2.58
CA PHE A 211 10.62 8.64 -2.07
C PHE A 211 9.33 7.74 -1.91
N VAL A 212 9.35 6.48 -1.40
CA VAL A 212 8.25 5.46 -1.52
C VAL A 212 8.06 4.61 -0.25
N ILE A 213 6.81 4.43 0.24
CA ILE A 213 6.26 3.36 1.15
C ILE A 213 4.72 3.20 0.87
N ARG A 214 4.12 2.03 1.18
CA ARG A 214 2.69 1.65 0.95
C ARG A 214 1.82 1.82 2.21
N THR A 215 0.56 2.26 2.06
CA THR A 215 -0.48 2.27 3.12
C THR A 215 -1.80 1.64 2.64
N HIS A 216 -2.71 1.27 3.56
CA HIS A 216 -3.98 0.56 3.27
C HIS A 216 -5.20 1.41 3.69
N ALA A 217 -6.23 1.51 2.85
CA ALA A 217 -7.54 2.08 3.18
C ALA A 217 -8.68 1.15 2.75
N GLN A 218 -9.82 1.22 3.46
CA GLN A 218 -11.06 0.51 3.11
C GLN A 218 -12.17 1.49 2.74
N SER A 219 -13.06 1.07 1.82
CA SER A 219 -14.10 1.89 1.16
C SER A 219 -14.90 2.86 2.04
N SER A 220 -15.13 2.56 3.31
CA SER A 220 -15.95 3.35 4.24
C SER A 220 -15.20 3.93 5.44
N ALA A 221 -13.93 3.58 5.65
CA ALA A 221 -13.15 3.98 6.81
C ALA A 221 -11.65 4.03 6.50
N MET A 222 -11.01 5.11 6.92
CA MET A 222 -9.56 5.22 6.88
C MET A 222 -8.96 4.88 8.24
N TRP A 223 -7.97 4.01 8.19
CA TRP A 223 -7.16 3.59 9.32
C TRP A 223 -5.72 3.99 9.04
N VAL A 224 -5.06 4.62 10.01
CA VAL A 224 -3.65 4.95 9.91
C VAL A 224 -2.87 4.09 10.91
N TYR A 225 -1.70 3.64 10.45
CA TYR A 225 -0.73 2.93 11.26
C TYR A 225 0.49 3.84 11.41
N GLU A 226 0.97 4.01 12.63
CA GLU A 226 2.21 4.73 12.88
C GLU A 226 3.36 3.71 12.99
N ALA A 227 4.29 3.76 12.02
CA ALA A 227 5.54 3.02 12.10
C ALA A 227 6.53 3.87 12.92
N GLN A 228 6.81 3.47 14.16
CA GLN A 228 7.92 4.04 14.91
C GLN A 228 9.22 3.43 14.38
N CYS A 229 10.01 4.22 13.64
CA CYS A 229 11.39 3.88 13.22
C CYS A 229 12.39 4.07 14.38
#